data_AF-A0A7Z0A900-F1
#
_entry.id   AF-A0A7Z0A900-F1
#
_cell.length_a   1.000
_cell.length_b   1.000
_cell.length_c   1.000
_cell.angle_alpha   90.00
_cell.angle_beta   90.00
_cell.angle_gamma   90.00
#
_symmetry.space_group_name_H-M   'P 1'
#
loop_
_entity.id
_entity.type
_entity.pdbx_description
1 polymer ?
#
loop_
_entity_poly.entity_id
_entity_poly.type
_entity_poly.pdbx_seq_one_letter_code
_entity_poly.pdbx_strand_id
1 'polypeptide(L)'
;MDINIPEAAMPAWDRLAKVLETTQTPCQAMPDYWQTPEKATMRKAAQMCNSCPALQACARYARTAGEPSGVWGGTMPGRRAANR
;
A
#
# COMPACT_ATOMS: atom_id res chain seq x y z
N MET A 1 7.78 9.11 15.60
CA MET A 1 7.77 7.87 14.80
C MET A 1 8.43 8.21 13.48
N ASP A 2 9.71 7.93 13.34
CA ASP A 2 10.40 8.12 12.07
C ASP A 2 9.97 6.98 11.15
N ILE A 3 9.14 7.32 10.16
CA ILE A 3 8.81 6.40 9.09
C ILE A 3 10.09 6.26 8.26
N ASN A 4 10.85 5.19 8.45
CA ASN A 4 12.07 4.95 7.69
C ASN A 4 11.70 4.47 6.29
N ILE A 5 11.52 5.42 5.38
CA ILE A 5 11.25 5.14 3.97
C ILE A 5 12.59 4.95 3.26
N PRO A 6 12.83 3.83 2.58
CA PRO A 6 14.05 3.63 1.81
C PRO A 6 14.26 4.75 0.80
N GLU A 7 15.49 5.25 0.67
CA GLU A 7 15.82 6.35 -0.25
C GLU A 7 15.34 6.07 -1.69
N ALA A 8 15.53 4.85 -2.18
CA ALA A 8 15.06 4.40 -3.48
C ALA A 8 13.53 4.52 -3.67
N ALA A 9 12.76 4.47 -2.58
CA ALA A 9 11.31 4.58 -2.58
C ALA A 9 10.80 6.02 -2.40
N MET A 10 11.66 6.98 -2.07
CA MET A 10 11.26 8.36 -1.78
C MET A 10 10.43 9.03 -2.90
N PRO A 11 10.80 8.88 -4.20
CA PRO A 11 9.98 9.45 -5.28
C PRO A 11 8.62 8.77 -5.42
N ALA A 12 8.52 7.48 -5.09
CA ALA A 12 7.25 6.77 -5.09
C ALA A 12 6.39 7.15 -3.88
N TRP A 13 7.03 7.41 -2.74
CA TRP A 13 6.39 7.93 -1.53
C TRP A 13 5.79 9.31 -1.76
N ASP A 14 6.56 10.27 -2.28
CA ASP A 14 6.07 11.64 -2.53
C ASP A 14 4.79 11.65 -3.39
N ARG A 15 4.74 10.80 -4.42
CA ARG A 15 3.52 10.63 -5.24
C ARG A 15 2.37 10.02 -4.46
N LEU A 16 2.63 8.97 -3.67
CA LEU A 16 1.60 8.33 -2.86
C LEU A 16 1.04 9.32 -1.83
N ALA A 17 1.90 10.04 -1.11
CA ALA A 17 1.51 11.03 -0.11
C ALA A 17 0.55 12.08 -0.70
N LYS A 18 0.90 12.68 -1.85
CA LYS A 18 0.03 13.64 -2.55
C LYS A 18 -1.35 13.09 -2.91
N VAL A 19 -1.43 11.83 -3.33
CA VAL A 19 -2.73 11.19 -3.62
C VAL A 19 -3.52 10.96 -2.32
N LEU A 20 -2.86 10.50 -1.26
CA LEU A 20 -3.49 10.22 0.04
C LEU A 20 -3.93 11.49 0.78
N GLU A 21 -3.31 12.64 0.50
CA GLU A 21 -3.73 13.95 1.04
C GLU A 21 -5.01 14.47 0.38
N THR A 22 -5.24 14.12 -0.89
CA THR A 22 -6.31 14.70 -1.72
C THR A 22 -7.46 13.75 -1.99
N THR A 23 -7.30 12.47 -1.67
CA THR A 23 -8.25 11.41 -1.99
C THR A 23 -8.61 10.63 -0.74
N GLN A 24 -9.92 10.47 -0.49
CA GLN A 24 -10.37 9.57 0.55
C GLN A 24 -10.13 8.12 0.14
N THR A 25 -9.33 7.39 0.92
CA THR A 25 -9.02 5.99 0.66
C THR A 25 -9.58 5.09 1.76
N PRO A 26 -10.02 3.86 1.44
CA PRO A 26 -10.60 2.96 2.43
C PRO A 26 -9.57 2.52 3.49
N CYS A 27 -8.28 2.48 3.14
CA CYS A 27 -7.21 2.15 4.08
C CYS A 27 -6.91 3.27 5.09
N GLN A 28 -7.19 4.54 4.77
CA GLN A 28 -7.14 5.63 5.77
C GLN A 28 -8.37 5.62 6.68
N ALA A 29 -9.54 5.24 6.14
CA ALA A 29 -10.77 5.15 6.92
C ALA A 29 -10.76 3.95 7.89
N MET A 30 -10.10 2.85 7.53
CA MET A 30 -10.01 1.63 8.35
C MET A 30 -8.59 1.03 8.33
N PRO A 31 -7.61 1.66 9.00
CA PRO A 31 -6.20 1.25 8.92
C PRO A 31 -5.96 -0.21 9.34
N ASP A 32 -6.58 -0.64 10.43
CA ASP A 32 -6.40 -1.99 10.98
C ASP A 32 -6.85 -3.08 9.99
N TYR A 33 -7.83 -2.78 9.13
CA TYR A 33 -8.33 -3.72 8.12
C TYR A 33 -7.30 -3.99 7.01
N TRP A 34 -6.40 -3.05 6.73
CA TRP A 34 -5.30 -3.20 5.78
C TRP A 34 -4.00 -3.69 6.43
N GLN A 35 -3.84 -3.54 7.75
CA GLN A 35 -2.65 -3.97 8.49
C GLN A 35 -2.81 -5.27 9.26
N THR A 36 -4.01 -5.86 9.24
CA THR A 36 -4.31 -7.14 9.90
C THR A 36 -3.41 -8.29 9.41
N PRO A 37 -2.95 -9.20 10.30
CA PRO A 37 -2.28 -10.45 9.92
C PRO A 37 -3.25 -11.51 9.35
N GLU A 38 -4.56 -11.32 9.47
CA GLU A 38 -5.56 -12.31 9.09
C GLU A 38 -5.72 -12.42 7.57
N LYS A 39 -5.33 -13.58 7.01
CA LYS A 39 -5.32 -13.82 5.55
C LYS A 39 -6.68 -13.66 4.86
N ALA A 40 -7.78 -13.96 5.54
CA ALA A 40 -9.11 -13.79 4.95
C ALA A 40 -9.45 -12.30 4.77
N THR A 41 -9.17 -11.50 5.80
CA THR A 41 -9.37 -10.06 5.80
C THR A 41 -8.41 -9.36 4.83
N MET A 42 -7.13 -9.76 4.80
CA MET A 42 -6.19 -9.26 3.79
C MET A 42 -6.68 -9.47 2.34
N ARG A 43 -7.27 -10.63 2.03
CA ARG A 43 -7.81 -10.90 0.68
C ARG A 43 -8.95 -9.95 0.33
N LYS A 44 -9.85 -9.67 1.28
CA LYS A 44 -10.94 -8.71 1.09
C LYS A 44 -10.39 -7.29 0.91
N ALA A 45 -9.47 -6.86 1.77
CA ALA A 45 -8.80 -5.57 1.66
C ALA A 45 -8.09 -5.38 0.31
N ALA A 46 -7.43 -6.43 -0.20
CA ALA A 46 -6.77 -6.41 -1.50
C ALA A 46 -7.77 -6.23 -2.65
N GLN A 47 -8.93 -6.88 -2.60
CA GLN A 47 -10.00 -6.71 -3.59
C GLN A 47 -10.57 -5.29 -3.59
N MET A 48 -10.71 -4.67 -2.41
CA MET A 48 -11.17 -3.29 -2.27
C MET A 48 -10.21 -2.27 -2.90
N CYS A 49 -8.94 -2.61 -3.10
CA CYS A 49 -8.00 -1.72 -3.78
C CYS A 49 -8.31 -1.54 -5.28
N ASN A 50 -9.05 -2.45 -5.92
CA ASN A 50 -9.26 -2.43 -7.38
C ASN A 50 -9.99 -1.17 -7.89
N SER A 51 -10.80 -0.53 -7.04
CA SER A 51 -11.48 0.73 -7.34
C SER A 51 -10.84 1.95 -6.65
N CYS A 52 -9.73 1.76 -5.94
CA CYS A 52 -9.08 2.83 -5.20
C CYS A 52 -8.26 3.73 -6.16
N PRO A 53 -8.48 5.06 -6.18
CA PRO A 53 -7.70 5.96 -7.03
C PRO A 53 -6.19 5.95 -6.74
N ALA A 54 -5.81 5.60 -5.50
CA ALA A 54 -4.41 5.47 -5.10
C ALA A 54 -3.73 4.15 -5.54
N LEU A 55 -4.45 3.22 -6.20
CA LEU A 55 -3.98 1.86 -6.50
C LEU A 55 -2.58 1.86 -7.14
N GLN A 56 -2.39 2.65 -8.20
CA GLN A 56 -1.13 2.65 -8.95
C GLN A 56 0.04 3.23 -8.15
N ALA A 57 -0.17 4.36 -7.47
CA ALA A 57 0.85 5.00 -6.64
C ALA A 57 1.22 4.12 -5.44
N CYS A 58 0.21 3.53 -4.78
CA CYS A 58 0.38 2.63 -3.66
C CYS A 58 1.14 1.36 -4.06
N ALA A 59 0.79 0.74 -5.19
CA ALA A 59 1.48 -0.44 -5.69
C ALA A 59 2.94 -0.12 -6.08
N ARG A 60 3.20 1.06 -6.66
CA ARG A 60 4.56 1.51 -6.99
C ARG A 60 5.40 1.65 -5.73
N TYR A 61 4.91 2.40 -4.73
CA TYR A 61 5.58 2.58 -3.46
C TYR A 61 5.88 1.24 -2.79
N ALA A 62 4.86 0.40 -2.57
CA ALA A 62 5.02 -0.84 -1.81
C ALA A 62 6.02 -1.82 -2.44
N ARG A 63 6.11 -1.85 -3.77
CA ARG A 63 7.15 -2.63 -4.46
C ARG A 63 8.54 -2.03 -4.29
N THR A 64 8.68 -0.71 -4.41
CA THR A 64 10.00 -0.04 -4.31
C THR A 64 10.52 -0.01 -2.87
N ALA A 65 9.63 0.19 -1.89
CA ALA A 65 9.95 0.15 -0.48
C ALA A 65 10.14 -1.28 0.06
N GLY A 66 9.64 -2.29 -0.66
CA GLY A 66 9.71 -3.68 -0.20
C GLY A 66 8.89 -3.91 1.06
N GLU A 67 7.71 -3.27 1.17
CA GLU A 67 6.85 -3.34 2.36
C GLU A 67 6.66 -4.81 2.79
N PRO A 68 6.97 -5.19 4.03
CA PRO A 68 7.03 -6.59 4.44
C PRO A 68 5.66 -7.15 4.86
N SER A 69 4.72 -6.29 5.23
CA SER A 69 3.45 -6.65 5.85
C SER A 69 2.28 -5.88 5.23
N GLY A 70 1.08 -6.12 5.77
CA GLY A 70 -0.16 -5.45 5.37
C GLY A 70 -0.59 -5.71 3.92
N VAL A 71 -1.65 -5.03 3.50
CA VAL A 71 -2.13 -5.00 2.12
C VAL A 71 -1.75 -3.68 1.47
N TRP A 72 -1.12 -3.76 0.30
CA TRP A 72 -0.67 -2.58 -0.43
C TRP A 72 -0.93 -2.76 -1.91
N GLY A 73 -1.51 -1.76 -2.56
CA GLY A 73 -1.70 -1.75 -4.02
C GLY A 73 -2.44 -2.99 -4.55
N GLY A 74 -3.41 -3.51 -3.80
CA GLY A 74 -4.14 -4.74 -4.15
C GLY A 74 -3.38 -6.04 -3.92
N THR A 75 -2.26 -6.02 -3.19
CA THR A 75 -1.41 -7.19 -2.96
C THR A 75 -1.13 -7.46 -1.48
N MET A 76 -1.19 -8.74 -1.13
CA MET A 76 -0.76 -9.27 0.18
C MET A 76 0.77 -9.41 0.23
N PRO A 77 1.37 -9.58 1.41
CA PRO A 77 2.79 -9.86 1.56
C PRO A 77 3.22 -11.08 0.74
N GLY A 78 4.45 -11.08 0.21
CA GLY A 78 5.01 -12.19 -0.59
C GLY A 78 4.43 -12.35 -2.00
N ARG A 79 3.36 -11.61 -2.37
CA ARG A 79 2.84 -11.56 -3.75
C ARG A 79 3.20 -10.28 -4.51
N ARG A 80 4.01 -9.42 -3.90
CA ARG A 80 4.58 -8.21 -4.53
C ARG A 80 5.75 -8.66 -5.40
N ALA A 81 5.52 -8.86 -6.70
CA ALA A 81 6.61 -9.16 -7.61
C ALA A 81 7.57 -7.95 -7.63
N ALA A 82 8.84 -8.17 -7.28
CA ALA A 82 9.91 -7.24 -7.59
C ALA A 82 10.23 -7.40 -9.07
N ASN A 83 9.76 -6.47 -9.91
CA ASN A 83 10.27 -6.41 -11.28
C ASN A 83 11.67 -5.79 -11.22
N ARG A 84 12.66 -6.60 -11.61
CA ARG A 84 13.99 -6.17 -12.02
C ARG A 84 13.91 -5.18 -13.18
#